data_AF-A0A9D4FQ88-F1
#
_entry.id   AF-A0A9D4FQ88-F1
#
_cell.length_a   1.000
_cell.length_b   1.000
_cell.length_c   1.000
_cell.angle_alpha   90.00
_cell.angle_beta   90.00
_cell.angle_gamma   90.00
#
_symmetry.space_group_name_H-M   'P 1'
#
loop_
_entity.id
_entity.type
_entity.pdbx_description
1 polymer ?
#
loop_
_entity_poly.entity_id
_entity_poly.type
_entity_poly.pdbx_seq_one_letter_code
_entity_poly.pdbx_strand_id
1 'polypeptide(L)'
;MVTVLSSLDPTDLLPANIMDYWTYEGSPTTPPLYESVQWIVFKRAVEFSSDQLAALRRLIDSDRNQMQDNFRPPQPLKGRNVRAAFQWNLV
;
A
#
# COMPACT_ATOMS: atom_id res chain seq x y z
N MET A 1 13.75 -16.67 15.63
CA MET A 1 14.86 -16.44 14.67
C MET A 1 14.47 -15.22 13.84
N VAL A 2 15.28 -14.16 13.87
CA VAL A 2 15.14 -13.03 12.94
C VAL A 2 15.94 -13.41 11.70
N THR A 3 15.27 -13.60 10.57
CA THR A 3 15.95 -13.80 9.30
C THR A 3 16.49 -12.45 8.85
N VAL A 4 17.81 -12.27 8.91
CA VAL A 4 18.45 -11.08 8.35
C VAL A 4 18.50 -11.30 6.84
N LEU A 5 17.74 -10.51 6.08
CA LEU A 5 17.89 -10.45 4.63
C LEU A 5 19.28 -9.85 4.36
N SER A 6 20.20 -10.65 3.83
CA SER A 6 21.61 -10.26 3.62
C SER A 6 21.78 -9.06 2.69
N SER A 7 20.77 -8.76 1.89
CA SER A 7 20.52 -7.44 1.29
C SER A 7 19.12 -7.49 0.65
N LEU A 8 18.20 -6.63 1.08
CA LEU A 8 16.94 -6.38 0.39
C LEU A 8 17.07 -5.03 -0.31
N ASP A 9 16.95 -4.99 -1.64
CA ASP A 9 16.78 -3.71 -2.33
C ASP A 9 15.30 -3.29 -2.16
N PRO A 10 15.00 -2.12 -1.57
CA PRO A 10 13.62 -1.66 -1.42
C PRO A 10 12.86 -1.56 -2.75
N THR A 11 13.56 -1.40 -3.87
CA THR A 11 12.95 -1.34 -5.21
C THR A 11 12.34 -2.68 -5.64
N ASP A 12 12.81 -3.81 -5.08
CA ASP A 12 12.22 -5.13 -5.32
C ASP A 12 10.77 -5.25 -4.77
N LEU A 13 10.39 -4.34 -3.85
CA LEU A 13 9.04 -4.27 -3.29
C LEU A 13 8.11 -3.33 -4.09
N LEU A 14 8.59 -2.75 -5.19
CA LEU A 14 7.81 -1.84 -6.02
C LEU A 14 7.36 -2.52 -7.32
N PRO A 15 6.26 -2.05 -7.94
CA PRO A 15 5.87 -2.53 -9.26
C PRO A 15 6.91 -2.16 -10.32
N ALA A 16 7.02 -2.97 -11.37
CA ALA A 16 7.97 -2.73 -12.46
C ALA A 16 7.79 -1.38 -13.18
N ASN A 17 6.57 -0.81 -13.19
CA ASN A 17 6.32 0.55 -13.68
C ASN A 17 5.82 1.42 -12.52
N ILE A 18 6.71 2.31 -12.05
CA ILE A 18 6.44 3.29 -11.00
C ILE A 18 6.00 4.65 -11.55
N MET A 19 6.03 4.86 -12.86
CA MET A 19 5.67 6.15 -13.49
C MET A 19 4.16 6.30 -13.64
N ASP A 20 3.44 5.19 -13.78
CA ASP A 20 1.98 5.19 -13.82
C ASP A 20 1.42 5.11 -12.38
N TYR A 21 0.90 6.23 -11.87
CA TYR A 21 0.27 6.29 -10.54
C TYR A 21 -0.87 7.31 -10.48
N TRP A 22 -1.69 7.18 -9.43
CA TRP A 22 -2.59 8.24 -8.99
C TRP A 22 -2.01 8.99 -7.79
N THR A 23 -2.30 10.28 -7.66
CA THR A 23 -1.88 11.09 -6.51
C THR A 23 -2.95 12.05 -6.03
N TYR A 24 -3.05 12.21 -4.71
CA TYR A 24 -4.01 13.09 -4.04
C TYR A 24 -3.53 13.45 -2.62
N GLU A 25 -4.02 14.56 -2.08
CA GLU A 25 -3.78 14.96 -0.70
C GLU A 25 -4.74 14.24 0.26
N GLY A 26 -4.21 13.79 1.39
CA GLY A 26 -4.97 13.09 2.41
C GLY A 26 -4.22 13.05 3.74
N SER A 27 -4.52 12.00 4.51
CA SER A 27 -3.97 11.81 5.84
C SER A 27 -3.33 10.43 5.99
N PRO A 28 -2.53 10.21 7.05
CA PRO A 28 -2.23 8.86 7.51
C PRO A 28 -3.54 8.09 7.76
N THR A 29 -3.52 6.77 7.54
CA THR A 29 -4.69 5.90 7.78
C THR A 29 -4.83 5.44 9.23
N THR A 30 -3.89 5.84 10.10
CA THR A 30 -3.89 5.57 11.54
C THR A 30 -3.85 6.87 12.33
N PRO A 31 -4.45 6.93 13.54
CA PRO A 31 -4.42 8.11 14.39
C PRO A 31 -3.02 8.72 14.50
N PRO A 32 -2.89 10.07 14.46
CA PRO A 32 -3.95 11.08 14.66
C PRO A 32 -4.69 11.56 13.40
N LEU A 33 -4.49 10.96 12.22
CA LEU A 33 -5.24 11.25 10.97
C LEU A 33 -5.13 12.70 10.43
N TYR A 34 -4.05 13.43 10.72
CA TYR A 34 -3.84 14.79 10.18
C TYR A 34 -3.77 14.80 8.65
N GLU A 35 -4.34 15.84 8.02
CA GLU A 35 -4.28 16.05 6.57
C GLU A 35 -2.90 16.57 6.13
N SER A 36 -1.90 15.69 6.17
CA SER A 36 -0.49 16.04 6.02
C SER A 36 0.27 15.14 5.03
N VAL A 37 -0.43 14.35 4.22
CA VAL A 37 0.19 13.36 3.33
C VAL A 37 -0.22 13.58 1.89
N GLN A 38 0.75 13.56 0.97
CA GLN A 38 0.49 13.33 -0.44
C GLN A 38 0.59 11.84 -0.72
N TRP A 39 -0.53 11.23 -1.12
CA TRP A 39 -0.57 9.82 -1.51
C TRP A 39 -0.08 9.64 -2.94
N ILE A 40 0.66 8.56 -3.16
CA ILE A 40 1.03 8.02 -4.49
C ILE A 40 0.60 6.56 -4.49
N VAL A 41 -0.33 6.22 -5.40
CA VAL A 41 -0.86 4.85 -5.54
C VAL A 41 -0.51 4.37 -6.94
N PHE A 42 0.43 3.42 -7.03
CA PHE A 42 0.86 2.88 -8.32
C PHE A 42 -0.27 2.15 -9.04
N LYS A 43 -0.28 2.26 -10.38
CA LYS A 43 -1.29 1.64 -11.26
C LYS A 43 -1.18 0.12 -11.32
N ARG A 44 0.03 -0.41 -11.22
CA ARG A 44 0.30 -1.85 -11.20
C ARG A 44 0.50 -2.33 -9.78
N ALA A 45 0.00 -3.52 -9.46
CA ALA A 45 0.25 -4.19 -8.19
C ALA A 45 1.58 -4.96 -8.25
N VAL A 46 2.13 -5.26 -7.07
CA VAL A 46 3.19 -6.27 -6.90
C VAL A 46 2.51 -7.62 -6.71
N GLU A 47 2.98 -8.63 -7.44
CA GLU A 47 2.44 -9.98 -7.37
C GLU A 47 3.15 -10.80 -6.28
N PHE A 48 2.38 -11.57 -5.53
CA PHE A 48 2.87 -12.49 -4.50
C PHE A 48 2.21 -13.85 -4.70
N SER A 49 2.96 -14.91 -4.42
CA SER A 49 2.39 -16.28 -4.40
C SER A 49 1.36 -16.43 -3.30
N SER A 50 0.45 -17.40 -3.48
CA SER A 50 -0.56 -17.73 -2.46
C SER A 50 0.07 -18.11 -1.12
N ASP A 51 1.21 -18.80 -1.13
CA ASP A 51 1.92 -19.20 0.08
C ASP A 51 2.50 -18.01 0.84
N GLN A 52 3.06 -17.03 0.12
CA GLN A 52 3.53 -15.77 0.72
C GLN A 52 2.38 -14.98 1.35
N LEU A 53 1.25 -14.85 0.66
CA LEU A 53 0.05 -14.19 1.18
C LEU A 53 -0.52 -14.93 2.41
N ALA A 54 -0.52 -16.26 2.38
CA ALA A 54 -0.96 -17.06 3.51
C ALA A 54 -0.02 -16.92 4.72
N ALA A 55 1.29 -16.81 4.49
CA ALA A 55 2.26 -16.54 5.55
C ALA A 55 2.02 -15.16 6.20
N LEU A 56 1.78 -14.11 5.39
CA LEU A 56 1.45 -12.78 5.89
C LEU A 56 0.17 -12.77 6.75
N ARG A 57 -0.88 -13.45 6.29
CA ARG A 57 -2.19 -13.51 6.99
C ARG A 57 -2.16 -14.35 8.27
N ARG A 58 -1.10 -15.12 8.51
CA ARG A 58 -0.91 -15.90 9.76
C ARG A 58 -0.14 -15.15 10.84
N LEU A 59 0.30 -13.91 10.56
CA LEU A 59 1.01 -13.11 11.55
C LEU A 59 0.14 -12.82 12.77
N ILE A 60 0.79 -12.76 13.94
CA ILE A 60 0.18 -12.42 15.23
C ILE A 60 0.88 -11.20 15.83
N ASP A 61 0.13 -10.40 16.58
CA ASP A 61 0.66 -9.25 17.29
C ASP A 61 1.34 -9.66 18.63
N SER A 62 1.82 -8.66 19.38
CA SER A 62 2.45 -8.85 20.69
C SER A 62 1.50 -9.47 21.73
N ASP A 63 0.19 -9.26 21.56
CA ASP A 63 -0.86 -9.74 22.45
C ASP A 63 -1.42 -11.09 21.98
N ARG A 64 -0.78 -11.71 20.98
CA ARG A 64 -1.12 -13.01 20.36
C ARG A 64 -2.46 -13.02 19.62
N ASN A 65 -2.96 -11.86 19.20
CA ASN A 65 -4.12 -11.79 18.32
C ASN A 65 -3.69 -11.95 16.86
N GLN A 66 -4.58 -12.52 16.03
CA GLN A 66 -4.34 -12.61 14.60
C GLN A 66 -4.38 -11.21 13.97
N MET A 67 -3.35 -10.86 13.20
CA MET A 67 -3.26 -9.58 12.50
C MET A 67 -4.06 -9.63 11.18
N GLN A 68 -5.38 -9.63 11.30
CA GLN A 68 -6.31 -9.59 10.18
C GLN A 68 -7.01 -8.23 10.09
N ASP A 69 -7.52 -7.90 8.91
CA ASP A 69 -8.31 -6.69 8.63
C ASP A 69 -7.70 -5.38 9.18
N ASN A 70 -6.38 -5.29 9.16
CA ASN A 70 -5.59 -4.18 9.68
C ASN A 70 -5.53 -2.98 8.72
N PHE A 71 -6.68 -2.59 8.17
CA PHE A 71 -6.83 -1.47 7.24
C PHE A 71 -7.97 -0.55 7.67
N ARG A 72 -7.88 0.73 7.28
CA ARG A 72 -8.97 1.68 7.43
C ARG A 72 -9.88 1.62 6.20
N PRO A 73 -11.23 1.60 6.36
CA PRO A 73 -12.13 1.65 5.21
C PRO A 73 -11.93 2.92 4.36
N PRO A 74 -12.19 2.85 3.03
CA PRO A 74 -12.14 4.02 2.16
C PRO A 74 -12.99 5.18 2.70
N GLN A 75 -12.45 6.40 2.58
CA GLN A 75 -13.11 7.61 3.06
C GLN A 75 -13.67 8.42 1.87
N PRO A 76 -14.77 9.16 2.05
CA PRO A 76 -15.33 9.99 0.98
C PRO A 76 -14.31 10.99 0.42
N LEU A 77 -14.36 11.23 -0.90
CA LEU A 77 -13.44 12.17 -1.57
C LEU A 77 -13.69 13.62 -1.16
N LYS A 78 -14.94 13.99 -0.84
CA LYS A 78 -15.34 15.36 -0.44
C LYS A 78 -14.81 16.45 -1.39
N GLY A 79 -14.87 16.19 -2.70
CA GLY A 79 -14.44 17.14 -3.73
C GLY A 79 -12.93 17.18 -4.00
N ARG A 80 -12.11 16.37 -3.32
CA ARG A 80 -10.68 16.25 -3.64
C ARG A 80 -10.48 15.75 -5.07
N ASN A 81 -9.50 16.34 -5.74
CA ASN A 81 -9.11 15.95 -7.10
C ASN A 81 -8.02 14.87 -7.04
N VAL A 82 -8.29 13.72 -7.67
CA VAL A 82 -7.32 12.64 -7.83
C VAL A 82 -6.69 12.78 -9.21
N ARG A 83 -5.38 13.01 -9.24
CA ARG A 83 -4.62 13.18 -10.48
C ARG A 83 -4.00 11.86 -10.91
N ALA A 84 -3.90 11.61 -12.21
CA ALA A 84 -3.20 10.46 -12.77
C ALA A 84 -1.93 10.93 -13.51
N ALA A 85 -0.82 10.20 -13.31
CA ALA A 85 0.45 10.43 -13.99
C ALA A 85 0.59 9.59 -15.29
N PHE A 86 -0.54 9.23 -15.90
CA PHE A 86 -0.60 8.46 -17.14
C PHE A 86 -1.82 8.88 -17.96
N GLN A 87 -1.79 8.62 -19.26
CA GLN A 87 -2.94 8.84 -20.14
C GLN A 87 -3.88 7.63 -20.09
N TRP A 88 -5.17 7.90 -20.07
CA TRP A 88 -6.18 6.87 -20.29
C TRP A 88 -6.14 6.47 -21.76
N ASN A 89 -5.52 5.33 -22.06
CA ASN A 89 -5.71 4.71 -23.35
C ASN A 89 -7.12 4.11 -23.34
N LEU A 90 -8.07 4.88 -23.87
CA LEU A 90 -9.35 4.32 -24.27
C LEU A 90 -9.03 3.37 -25.43
N VAL A 91 -9.16 2.07 -25.17
CA VAL A 91 -9.31 1.09 -26.25
C VAL A 91 -10.74 1.21 -26.77
#